data_AF-A0A1I7BB84-F1
#
_entry.id   AF-A0A1I7BB84-F1
#
_cell.length_a   1.000
_cell.length_b   1.000
_cell.length_c   1.000
_cell.angle_alpha   90.00
_cell.angle_beta   90.00
_cell.angle_gamma   90.00
#
_symmetry.space_group_name_H-M   'P 1'
#
loop_
_entity.id
_entity.type
_entity.pdbx_description
1 polymer ?
#
loop_
_entity_poly.entity_id
_entity_poly.type
_entity_poly.pdbx_seq_one_letter_code
_entity_poly.pdbx_strand_id
1 'polypeptide(L)'
;MKSYPYSYFLCLAIILSVTSCNKASLGVFSSSSARKSYENSLEKSGILKSKIGMNWLSKAEEVINTASLLSPPIAINGSFKSKTIAANAWEIQLEKGASILIDIRWTASDSSRLIVDLLDAESLKELESRAIIQDSIQLEADQTGKYILRVQPEMLGEGNFQILVNAVQTYAVFPVQGKNTASIQSYWGAARDGGARSHEGVDIFAARGTPVVAPVAGLVTSVRNSGLGGKQVWLRDNKRNWRLYFAHLDSQLVGNLQRVEPGDTLGLVGNTGNARTTAPHLHFGIYENGAFDPYPVINTAHKKAEPFPAEELPLLMIVDVDQANVRAEPEIGSELLFQLKESTPIFITASTKDWYQIKTTFGEIGYVYQALLRKPETQSLPDSSVAVLPSLQNLNYSLLVDQKDFKKVADLDTYEVISDEDENIYFKRKSGT
;
A
#
# COMPACT_ATOMS: atom_id res chain seq x y z
N MET A 1 -91.29 -1.33 -6.79
CA MET A 1 -90.34 -1.31 -5.66
C MET A 1 -89.03 -0.75 -6.24
N LYS A 2 -88.71 0.56 -6.25
CA LYS A 2 -88.31 1.45 -5.14
C LYS A 2 -87.47 0.67 -4.12
N SER A 3 -86.18 0.91 -3.88
CA SER A 3 -85.50 2.19 -3.63
C SER A 3 -83.95 2.04 -3.63
N TYR A 4 -83.23 3.08 -4.08
CA TYR A 4 -81.81 3.32 -3.77
C TYR A 4 -81.62 3.79 -2.31
N PRO A 5 -80.43 3.60 -1.71
CA PRO A 5 -79.91 4.56 -0.74
C PRO A 5 -78.58 5.19 -1.17
N TYR A 6 -78.44 6.43 -0.72
CA TYR A 6 -77.41 7.42 -0.93
C TYR A 6 -76.43 7.47 0.25
N SER A 7 -75.20 7.94 -0.02
CA SER A 7 -74.30 8.68 0.89
C SER A 7 -73.57 7.85 1.98
N TYR A 8 -72.29 8.07 2.33
CA TYR A 8 -71.55 9.34 2.48
C TYR A 8 -70.03 9.20 2.25
N PHE A 9 -69.43 10.32 1.82
CA PHE A 9 -67.99 10.66 1.85
C PHE A 9 -67.30 10.37 3.20
N LEU A 10 -66.10 9.77 3.16
CA LEU A 10 -64.96 10.22 3.97
C LEU A 10 -63.64 9.76 3.34
N CYS A 11 -62.97 10.68 2.64
CA CYS A 11 -61.55 10.55 2.32
C CYS A 11 -60.76 10.73 3.63
N LEU A 12 -60.21 9.65 4.18
CA LEU A 12 -59.22 9.75 5.25
C LEU A 12 -57.82 9.60 4.63
N ALA A 13 -57.15 10.73 4.45
CA ALA A 13 -55.72 10.77 4.17
C ALA A 13 -54.98 10.37 5.46
N ILE A 14 -54.37 9.18 5.48
CA ILE A 14 -53.45 8.79 6.53
C ILE A 14 -52.04 9.08 6.02
N ILE A 15 -51.48 10.19 6.52
CA ILE A 15 -50.06 10.54 6.39
C ILE A 15 -49.30 9.61 7.34
N LEU A 16 -48.64 8.59 6.78
CA LEU A 16 -47.61 7.81 7.47
C LEU A 16 -46.25 8.44 7.18
N SER A 17 -45.88 9.42 8.00
CA SER A 17 -44.48 9.73 8.24
C SER A 17 -43.96 8.80 9.34
N VAL A 18 -42.78 8.20 9.14
CA VAL A 18 -41.64 8.16 10.07
C VAL A 18 -40.73 6.94 9.77
N THR A 19 -39.45 7.27 9.53
CA THR A 19 -38.21 6.48 9.62
C THR A 19 -37.94 5.36 8.62
N SER A 20 -37.30 5.71 7.50
CA SER A 20 -36.32 4.83 6.86
C SER A 20 -35.03 4.84 7.70
N CYS A 21 -34.86 3.80 8.52
CA CYS A 21 -33.54 3.41 8.99
C CYS A 21 -32.90 2.55 7.89
N ASN A 22 -32.13 3.17 6.99
CA ASN A 22 -31.23 2.41 6.13
C ASN A 22 -30.06 1.90 6.98
N LYS A 23 -30.23 0.71 7.57
CA LYS A 23 -29.10 -0.16 7.88
C LYS A 23 -28.59 -0.70 6.55
N ALA A 24 -27.47 -0.16 6.09
CA ALA A 24 -26.73 -0.67 4.95
C ALA A 24 -26.40 -2.15 5.18
N SER A 25 -27.09 -3.03 4.45
CA SER A 25 -26.66 -4.40 4.26
C SER A 25 -25.49 -4.40 3.29
N LEU A 26 -24.33 -4.84 3.79
CA LEU A 26 -23.20 -5.30 2.98
C LEU A 26 -23.68 -6.36 1.99
N GLY A 27 -23.46 -6.10 0.70
CA GLY A 27 -23.83 -7.01 -0.38
C GLY A 27 -23.66 -6.35 -1.75
N VAL A 28 -22.46 -6.48 -2.32
CA VAL A 28 -22.19 -6.66 -3.76
C VAL A 28 -23.05 -5.79 -4.71
N PHE A 29 -22.75 -4.50 -4.73
CA PHE A 29 -22.91 -3.68 -5.93
C PHE A 29 -21.56 -3.01 -6.13
N SER A 30 -20.80 -3.44 -7.13
CA SER A 30 -19.64 -2.67 -7.54
C SER A 30 -20.15 -1.27 -7.90
N SER A 31 -19.67 -0.25 -7.21
CA SER A 31 -19.67 1.09 -7.79
C SER A 31 -19.05 0.94 -9.18
N SER A 32 -19.77 1.34 -10.23
CA SER A 32 -19.28 1.27 -11.60
C SER A 32 -17.84 1.77 -11.68
N SER A 33 -16.93 0.96 -12.24
CA SER A 33 -15.52 1.33 -12.47
C SER A 33 -15.44 2.76 -12.98
N ALA A 34 -14.80 3.65 -12.22
CA ALA A 34 -14.67 5.04 -12.60
C ALA A 34 -13.88 5.17 -13.90
N ARG A 35 -12.83 4.36 -14.06
CA ARG A 35 -12.08 4.24 -15.31
C ARG A 35 -12.99 3.85 -16.47
N LYS A 36 -13.73 2.73 -16.36
CA LYS A 36 -14.57 2.27 -17.47
C LYS A 36 -15.64 3.30 -17.83
N SER A 37 -16.20 3.96 -16.83
CA SER A 37 -17.20 5.02 -17.02
C SER A 37 -16.63 6.22 -17.77
N TYR A 38 -15.39 6.60 -17.45
CA TYR A 38 -14.69 7.68 -18.14
C TYR A 38 -14.29 7.29 -19.57
N GLU A 39 -13.74 6.10 -19.78
CA GLU A 39 -13.41 5.55 -21.10
C GLU A 39 -14.63 5.54 -22.02
N ASN A 40 -15.78 5.05 -21.55
CA ASN A 40 -17.03 5.05 -22.31
C ASN A 40 -17.46 6.48 -22.70
N SER A 41 -17.15 7.48 -21.88
CA SER A 41 -17.46 8.89 -22.16
C SER A 41 -16.51 9.47 -23.22
N LEU A 42 -15.24 9.10 -23.19
CA LEU A 42 -14.27 9.41 -24.25
C LEU A 42 -14.61 8.71 -25.57
N GLU A 43 -15.13 7.49 -25.51
CA GLU A 43 -15.56 6.74 -26.69
C GLU A 43 -16.75 7.42 -27.37
N LYS A 44 -17.79 7.73 -26.59
CA LYS A 44 -19.02 8.39 -27.07
C LYS A 44 -18.75 9.77 -27.68
N SER A 45 -17.77 10.50 -27.15
CA SER A 45 -17.35 11.79 -27.71
C SER A 45 -16.43 11.67 -28.93
N GLY A 46 -16.03 10.45 -29.32
CA GLY A 46 -15.12 10.20 -30.43
C GLY A 46 -13.65 10.49 -30.11
N ILE A 47 -13.32 10.90 -28.89
CA ILE A 47 -11.96 11.24 -28.47
C ILE A 47 -11.03 10.02 -28.55
N LEU A 48 -11.52 8.82 -28.23
CA LEU A 48 -10.72 7.60 -28.34
C LEU A 48 -10.33 7.24 -29.79
N LYS A 49 -10.93 7.89 -30.80
CA LYS A 49 -10.52 7.75 -32.21
C LYS A 49 -9.35 8.66 -32.57
N SER A 50 -9.01 9.60 -31.69
CA SER A 50 -7.89 10.52 -31.87
C SER A 50 -6.60 9.96 -31.30
N LYS A 51 -5.45 10.48 -31.75
CA LYS A 51 -4.13 10.11 -31.20
C LYS A 51 -4.01 10.42 -29.71
N ILE A 52 -4.61 11.51 -29.24
CA ILE A 52 -4.55 11.91 -27.82
C ILE A 52 -5.34 10.93 -26.93
N GLY A 53 -6.54 10.52 -27.37
CA GLY A 53 -7.35 9.54 -26.64
C GLY A 53 -6.73 8.15 -26.61
N MET A 54 -6.19 7.68 -27.75
CA MET A 54 -5.48 6.40 -27.80
C MET A 54 -4.23 6.40 -26.93
N ASN A 55 -3.46 7.50 -26.92
CA ASN A 55 -2.28 7.62 -26.07
C ASN A 55 -2.65 7.63 -24.57
N TRP A 56 -3.79 8.23 -24.20
CA TRP A 56 -4.26 8.23 -22.81
C TRP A 56 -4.58 6.81 -22.34
N LEU A 57 -5.25 6.00 -23.18
CA LEU A 57 -5.50 4.58 -22.89
C LEU A 57 -4.20 3.78 -22.83
N SER A 58 -3.34 3.90 -23.85
CA SER A 58 -2.12 3.09 -23.93
C SER A 58 -1.19 3.38 -22.76
N LYS A 59 -1.11 4.63 -22.30
CA LYS A 59 -0.24 4.99 -21.18
C LYS A 59 -0.72 4.37 -19.86
N ALA A 60 -2.03 4.22 -19.68
CA ALA A 60 -2.60 3.54 -18.51
C ALA A 60 -2.20 2.06 -18.45
N GLU A 61 -2.13 1.40 -19.60
CA GLU A 61 -1.74 -0.02 -19.71
C GLU A 61 -0.22 -0.20 -19.61
N GLU A 62 0.55 0.69 -20.23
CA GLU A 62 2.02 0.65 -20.22
C GLU A 62 2.59 0.70 -18.80
N VAL A 63 2.03 1.56 -17.95
CA VAL A 63 2.57 1.80 -16.60
C VAL A 63 2.39 0.62 -15.66
N ILE A 64 1.41 -0.25 -15.90
CA ILE A 64 1.21 -1.48 -15.11
C ILE A 64 2.45 -2.38 -15.21
N ASN A 65 3.00 -2.53 -16.41
CA ASN A 65 4.15 -3.40 -16.67
C ASN A 65 5.48 -2.83 -16.17
N THR A 66 5.50 -1.55 -15.80
CA THR A 66 6.69 -0.82 -15.32
C THR A 66 6.51 -0.31 -13.89
N ALA A 67 5.50 -0.85 -13.18
CA ALA A 67 5.16 -0.45 -11.83
C ALA A 67 6.31 -0.75 -10.88
N SER A 68 6.74 0.26 -10.11
CA SER A 68 7.81 0.11 -9.13
C SER A 68 7.28 -0.42 -7.80
N LEU A 69 8.06 -1.27 -7.14
CA LEU A 69 7.68 -1.86 -5.85
C LEU A 69 7.66 -0.81 -4.74
N LEU A 70 6.58 -0.79 -3.96
CA LEU A 70 6.40 0.01 -2.76
C LEU A 70 6.37 -0.89 -1.53
N SER A 71 7.00 -0.41 -0.45
CA SER A 71 7.00 -1.07 0.85
C SER A 71 6.22 -0.22 1.87
N PRO A 72 4.94 -0.54 2.16
CA PRO A 72 4.16 0.20 3.15
C PRO A 72 4.76 0.14 4.57
N PRO A 73 4.63 1.20 5.38
CA PRO A 73 3.97 2.46 5.03
C PRO A 73 4.84 3.33 4.14
N ILE A 74 4.22 4.05 3.19
CA ILE A 74 4.97 4.91 2.27
C ILE A 74 4.12 6.10 1.80
N ALA A 75 4.76 7.26 1.69
CA ALA A 75 4.17 8.47 1.14
C ALA A 75 4.71 8.71 -0.28
N ILE A 76 3.80 9.05 -1.18
CA ILE A 76 4.08 9.34 -2.58
C ILE A 76 3.46 10.70 -2.88
N ASN A 77 4.25 11.61 -3.39
CA ASN A 77 3.77 12.86 -3.97
C ASN A 77 4.08 12.84 -5.47
N GLY A 78 3.41 13.68 -6.25
CA GLY A 78 3.74 13.87 -7.65
C GLY A 78 2.83 14.88 -8.32
N SER A 79 3.10 15.16 -9.59
CA SER A 79 2.28 16.06 -10.39
C SER A 79 2.02 15.52 -11.78
N PHE A 80 0.91 15.93 -12.36
CA PHE A 80 0.60 15.77 -13.77
C PHE A 80 0.48 17.15 -14.40
N LYS A 81 1.02 17.31 -15.62
CA LYS A 81 0.93 18.56 -16.39
C LYS A 81 0.08 18.32 -17.63
N SER A 82 -0.78 19.27 -17.97
CA SER A 82 -1.74 19.14 -19.10
C SER A 82 -1.08 18.90 -20.46
N LYS A 83 0.20 19.30 -20.61
CA LYS A 83 0.99 19.14 -21.84
C LYS A 83 1.47 17.71 -22.09
N THR A 84 1.45 16.84 -21.07
CA THR A 84 1.93 15.46 -21.18
C THR A 84 0.82 14.48 -20.82
N ILE A 85 0.69 13.41 -21.60
CA ILE A 85 -0.21 12.31 -21.28
C ILE A 85 0.59 11.32 -20.45
N ALA A 86 0.33 11.30 -19.16
CA ALA A 86 1.05 10.47 -18.20
C ALA A 86 0.08 9.69 -17.32
N ALA A 87 0.57 8.58 -16.81
CA ALA A 87 -0.02 7.78 -15.75
C ALA A 87 1.15 7.28 -14.90
N ASN A 88 0.89 6.93 -13.65
CA ASN A 88 1.85 6.27 -12.78
C ASN A 88 1.23 5.00 -12.23
N ALA A 89 2.06 3.98 -11.99
CA ALA A 89 1.64 2.79 -11.28
C ALA A 89 2.73 2.30 -10.35
N TRP A 90 2.29 1.65 -9.28
CA TRP A 90 3.15 1.06 -8.28
C TRP A 90 2.63 -0.31 -7.89
N GLU A 91 3.57 -1.22 -7.61
CA GLU A 91 3.28 -2.55 -7.10
C GLU A 91 3.39 -2.54 -5.57
N ILE A 92 2.42 -3.14 -4.89
CA ILE A 92 2.40 -3.31 -3.43
C ILE A 92 2.33 -4.80 -3.16
N GLN A 93 3.33 -5.34 -2.48
CA GLN A 93 3.32 -6.72 -2.03
C GLN A 93 2.64 -6.82 -0.67
N LEU A 94 1.64 -7.69 -0.55
CA LEU A 94 0.93 -7.94 0.72
C LEU A 94 0.87 -9.44 0.98
N GLU A 95 1.02 -9.78 2.26
CA GLU A 95 0.74 -11.12 2.75
C GLU A 95 -0.76 -11.28 3.02
N LYS A 96 -1.27 -12.51 2.92
CA LYS A 96 -2.66 -12.81 3.22
C LYS A 96 -3.06 -12.28 4.59
N GLY A 97 -4.15 -11.51 4.61
CA GLY A 97 -4.71 -10.90 5.80
C GLY A 97 -4.00 -9.64 6.27
N ALA A 98 -2.97 -9.14 5.58
CA ALA A 98 -2.48 -7.79 5.78
C ALA A 98 -3.53 -6.77 5.32
N SER A 99 -3.64 -5.64 6.02
CA SER A 99 -4.52 -4.53 5.64
C SER A 99 -3.73 -3.25 5.43
N ILE A 100 -4.10 -2.50 4.38
CA ILE A 100 -3.59 -1.16 4.11
C ILE A 100 -4.74 -0.16 3.96
N LEU A 101 -4.44 1.10 4.29
CA LEU A 101 -5.32 2.25 4.03
C LEU A 101 -4.57 3.23 3.14
N ILE A 102 -5.10 3.44 1.93
CA ILE A 102 -4.54 4.32 0.90
C ILE A 102 -5.33 5.62 0.94
N ASP A 103 -4.77 6.67 1.56
CA ASP A 103 -5.35 8.01 1.54
C ASP A 103 -4.85 8.76 0.32
N ILE A 104 -5.75 9.28 -0.51
CA ILE A 104 -5.42 9.98 -1.74
C ILE A 104 -5.97 11.40 -1.69
N ARG A 105 -5.14 12.37 -2.07
CA ARG A 105 -5.54 13.75 -2.33
C ARG A 105 -5.04 14.19 -3.69
N TRP A 106 -5.92 14.78 -4.48
CA TRP A 106 -5.68 15.41 -5.78
C TRP A 106 -6.02 16.89 -5.68
N THR A 107 -5.06 17.74 -6.02
CA THR A 107 -5.18 19.20 -6.05
C THR A 107 -5.02 19.65 -7.49
N ALA A 108 -6.14 19.68 -8.21
CA ALA A 108 -6.20 20.10 -9.60
C ALA A 108 -5.94 21.61 -9.75
N SER A 109 -5.25 22.00 -10.82
CA SER A 109 -5.25 23.37 -11.35
C SER A 109 -6.52 23.67 -12.17
N ASP A 110 -7.30 22.63 -12.48
CA ASP A 110 -8.52 22.64 -13.29
C ASP A 110 -9.66 21.90 -12.56
N SER A 111 -10.70 21.46 -13.28
CA SER A 111 -11.82 20.69 -12.72
C SER A 111 -11.69 19.17 -12.88
N SER A 112 -10.50 18.67 -13.27
CA SER A 112 -10.26 17.25 -13.48
C SER A 112 -10.19 16.48 -12.17
N ARG A 113 -10.51 15.19 -12.24
CA ARG A 113 -10.32 14.24 -11.15
C ARG A 113 -9.14 13.31 -11.43
N LEU A 114 -8.61 12.73 -10.36
CA LEU A 114 -7.63 11.66 -10.46
C LEU A 114 -8.34 10.30 -10.51
N ILE A 115 -8.19 9.56 -11.61
CA ILE A 115 -8.65 8.17 -11.70
C ILE A 115 -7.62 7.31 -10.98
N VAL A 116 -8.07 6.57 -9.98
CA VAL A 116 -7.26 5.66 -9.17
C VAL A 116 -7.84 4.27 -9.30
N ASP A 117 -7.00 3.33 -9.73
CA ASP A 117 -7.34 1.91 -9.83
C ASP A 117 -6.49 1.10 -8.86
N LEU A 118 -7.11 0.12 -8.23
CA LEU A 118 -6.45 -0.92 -7.46
C LEU A 118 -6.73 -2.26 -8.14
N LEU A 119 -5.68 -2.93 -8.58
CA LEU A 119 -5.76 -4.17 -9.35
C LEU A 119 -5.05 -5.29 -8.59
N ASP A 120 -5.54 -6.51 -8.74
CA ASP A 120 -4.73 -7.70 -8.51
C ASP A 120 -3.65 -7.78 -9.61
N ALA A 121 -2.37 -7.89 -9.26
CA ALA A 121 -1.29 -7.78 -10.24
C ALA A 121 -1.19 -8.99 -11.18
N GLU A 122 -1.60 -10.17 -10.73
CA GLU A 122 -1.49 -11.41 -11.52
C GLU A 122 -2.65 -11.54 -12.51
N SER A 123 -3.89 -11.39 -12.03
CA SER A 123 -5.09 -11.51 -12.86
C SER A 123 -5.48 -10.22 -13.57
N LEU A 124 -4.87 -9.08 -13.19
CA LEU A 124 -5.25 -7.72 -13.60
C LEU A 124 -6.72 -7.39 -13.30
N LYS A 125 -7.35 -8.16 -12.40
CA LYS A 125 -8.72 -7.91 -11.98
C LYS A 125 -8.78 -6.60 -11.21
N GLU A 126 -9.67 -5.72 -11.65
CA GLU A 126 -9.99 -4.50 -10.92
C GLU A 126 -10.67 -4.85 -9.58
N LEU A 127 -10.04 -4.42 -8.49
CA LEU A 127 -10.57 -4.53 -7.13
C LEU A 127 -11.35 -3.27 -6.76
N GLU A 128 -10.81 -2.10 -7.11
CA GLU A 128 -11.44 -0.78 -6.94
C GLU A 128 -11.06 0.12 -8.11
N SER A 129 -11.97 0.98 -8.57
CA SER A 129 -11.65 2.09 -9.47
C SER A 129 -12.52 3.30 -9.17
N ARG A 130 -11.87 4.44 -8.86
CA ARG A 130 -12.52 5.65 -8.36
C ARG A 130 -11.96 6.90 -9.04
N ALA A 131 -12.80 7.92 -9.24
CA ALA A 131 -12.38 9.25 -9.69
C ALA A 131 -12.43 10.21 -8.49
N ILE A 132 -11.25 10.61 -8.00
CA ILE A 132 -11.07 11.18 -6.66
C ILE A 132 -10.56 12.63 -6.72
N ILE A 133 -11.08 13.47 -5.81
CA ILE A 133 -10.42 14.70 -5.35
C ILE A 133 -9.75 14.43 -3.99
N GLN A 134 -10.50 13.85 -3.05
CA GLN A 134 -9.96 13.31 -1.81
C GLN A 134 -10.83 12.13 -1.36
N ASP A 135 -10.21 10.97 -1.14
CA ASP A 135 -10.88 9.74 -0.69
C ASP A 135 -9.85 8.78 -0.10
N SER A 136 -10.33 7.73 0.58
CA SER A 136 -9.49 6.68 1.15
C SER A 136 -9.98 5.30 0.68
N ILE A 137 -9.04 4.44 0.29
CA ILE A 137 -9.31 3.07 -0.13
C ILE A 137 -8.67 2.13 0.89
N GLN A 138 -9.47 1.26 1.52
CA GLN A 138 -8.97 0.21 2.39
C GLN A 138 -8.91 -1.10 1.63
N LEU A 139 -7.73 -1.74 1.61
CA LEU A 139 -7.53 -3.08 1.06
C LEU A 139 -7.13 -4.01 2.19
N GLU A 140 -7.80 -5.16 2.26
CA GLU A 140 -7.37 -6.30 3.05
C GLU A 140 -7.03 -7.43 2.07
N ALA A 141 -5.81 -7.92 2.11
CA ALA A 141 -5.33 -8.94 1.18
C ALA A 141 -6.02 -10.29 1.46
N ASP A 142 -6.74 -10.82 0.48
CA ASP A 142 -7.38 -12.14 0.56
C ASP A 142 -6.37 -13.29 0.35
N GLN A 143 -5.28 -12.99 -0.35
CA GLN A 143 -4.19 -13.90 -0.69
C GLN A 143 -2.85 -13.17 -0.58
N THR A 144 -1.78 -13.93 -0.37
CA THR A 144 -0.42 -13.37 -0.47
C THR A 144 -0.13 -13.12 -1.95
N GLY A 145 0.19 -11.87 -2.29
CA GLY A 145 0.33 -11.49 -3.68
C GLY A 145 0.75 -10.04 -3.87
N LYS A 146 0.73 -9.64 -5.14
CA LYS A 146 1.08 -8.31 -5.59
C LYS A 146 -0.18 -7.59 -6.04
N TYR A 147 -0.26 -6.31 -5.71
CA TYR A 147 -1.38 -5.44 -6.05
C TYR A 147 -0.85 -4.21 -6.78
N ILE A 148 -1.55 -3.73 -7.80
CA ILE A 148 -1.15 -2.54 -8.54
C ILE A 148 -2.03 -1.36 -8.14
N LEU A 149 -1.40 -0.30 -7.66
CA LEU A 149 -2.02 1.02 -7.51
C LEU A 149 -1.67 1.85 -8.75
N ARG A 150 -2.65 2.10 -9.62
CA ARG A 150 -2.49 2.95 -10.81
C ARG A 150 -3.21 4.27 -10.60
N VAL A 151 -2.57 5.38 -10.98
CA VAL A 151 -3.19 6.71 -10.98
C VAL A 151 -3.00 7.40 -12.33
N GLN A 152 -4.04 8.07 -12.79
CA GLN A 152 -4.04 8.83 -14.03
C GLN A 152 -5.08 9.95 -13.93
N PRO A 153 -4.75 11.21 -14.25
CA PRO A 153 -5.78 12.24 -14.30
C PRO A 153 -6.75 11.96 -15.44
N GLU A 154 -7.98 12.47 -15.30
CA GLU A 154 -8.85 12.65 -16.46
C GLU A 154 -8.10 13.41 -17.57
N MET A 155 -8.49 13.22 -18.83
CA MET A 155 -7.75 13.70 -19.99
C MET A 155 -7.40 15.19 -19.89
N LEU A 156 -6.12 15.52 -20.12
CA LEU A 156 -5.54 16.87 -20.00
C LEU A 156 -5.54 17.47 -18.58
N GLY A 157 -5.91 16.68 -17.57
CA GLY A 157 -5.92 17.13 -16.17
C GLY A 157 -4.52 17.51 -15.67
N GLU A 158 -4.45 18.63 -14.99
CA GLU A 158 -3.23 19.17 -14.40
C GLU A 158 -3.40 19.39 -12.89
N GLY A 159 -2.38 19.02 -12.12
CA GLY A 159 -2.42 19.16 -10.67
C GLY A 159 -1.41 18.28 -9.94
N ASN A 160 -1.48 18.34 -8.61
CA ASN A 160 -0.62 17.60 -7.71
C ASN A 160 -1.40 16.50 -6.99
N PHE A 161 -0.79 15.34 -6.80
CA PHE A 161 -1.35 14.27 -5.97
C PHE A 161 -0.46 13.96 -4.76
N GLN A 162 -1.10 13.53 -3.69
CA GLN A 162 -0.49 12.90 -2.53
C GLN A 162 -1.20 11.58 -2.26
N ILE A 163 -0.43 10.52 -2.06
CA ILE A 163 -0.90 9.19 -1.73
C ILE A 163 -0.15 8.74 -0.47
N LEU A 164 -0.89 8.40 0.58
CA LEU A 164 -0.34 7.82 1.80
C LEU A 164 -0.82 6.37 1.88
N VAL A 165 0.11 5.43 1.70
CA VAL A 165 -0.17 4.00 1.87
C VAL A 165 0.20 3.65 3.29
N ASN A 166 -0.79 3.53 4.17
CA ASN A 166 -0.60 3.19 5.58
C ASN A 166 -0.76 1.68 5.78
N ALA A 167 0.06 1.08 6.64
CA ALA A 167 -0.19 -0.26 7.16
C ALA A 167 -1.13 -0.16 8.36
N VAL A 168 -2.28 -0.83 8.30
CA VAL A 168 -3.32 -0.75 9.34
C VAL A 168 -3.63 -2.12 9.93
N GLN A 169 -4.14 -2.13 11.16
CA GLN A 169 -4.49 -3.38 11.84
C GLN A 169 -5.64 -4.12 11.14
N THR A 170 -5.49 -5.44 10.96
CA THR A 170 -6.58 -6.31 10.47
C THR A 170 -7.49 -6.74 11.59
N TYR A 171 -6.92 -7.17 12.72
CA TYR A 171 -7.61 -7.43 13.98
C TYR A 171 -7.37 -6.30 14.98
N ALA A 172 -8.44 -5.89 15.67
CA ALA A 172 -8.42 -4.73 16.55
C ALA A 172 -7.72 -5.01 17.89
N VAL A 173 -7.58 -6.29 18.26
CA VAL A 173 -7.07 -6.71 19.57
C VAL A 173 -6.02 -7.80 19.37
N PHE A 174 -4.89 -7.68 20.07
CA PHE A 174 -3.87 -8.74 20.11
C PHE A 174 -4.37 -9.90 20.98
N PRO A 175 -4.19 -11.18 20.60
CA PRO A 175 -4.89 -12.31 21.22
C PRO A 175 -4.43 -12.66 22.65
N VAL A 176 -3.42 -11.97 23.20
CA VAL A 176 -3.01 -12.07 24.61
C VAL A 176 -3.01 -10.69 25.25
N GLN A 177 -3.76 -10.52 26.34
CA GLN A 177 -3.94 -9.22 26.97
C GLN A 177 -2.61 -8.62 27.44
N GLY A 178 -2.37 -7.35 27.10
CA GLY A 178 -1.15 -6.62 27.48
C GLY A 178 0.12 -7.06 26.75
N LYS A 179 -0.01 -7.87 25.68
CA LYS A 179 1.10 -8.30 24.82
C LYS A 179 0.97 -7.71 23.42
N ASN A 180 2.04 -7.86 22.64
CA ASN A 180 2.14 -7.44 21.25
C ASN A 180 3.08 -8.38 20.49
N THR A 181 3.40 -8.05 19.24
CA THR A 181 4.27 -8.85 18.36
C THR A 181 5.65 -9.12 18.95
N ALA A 182 6.20 -8.26 19.82
CA ALA A 182 7.48 -8.51 20.50
C ALA A 182 7.44 -9.69 21.49
N SER A 183 6.25 -10.20 21.82
CA SER A 183 6.07 -11.39 22.66
C SER A 183 6.04 -12.69 21.84
N ILE A 184 6.13 -12.61 20.51
CA ILE A 184 6.22 -13.79 19.63
C ILE A 184 7.67 -14.26 19.59
N GLN A 185 7.91 -15.53 19.94
CA GLN A 185 9.25 -16.13 19.92
C GLN A 185 9.34 -17.37 19.02
N SER A 186 8.21 -17.91 18.56
CA SER A 186 8.17 -18.94 17.52
C SER A 186 7.19 -18.49 16.44
N TYR A 187 7.72 -18.28 15.23
CA TYR A 187 6.95 -17.77 14.10
C TYR A 187 6.43 -18.90 13.21
N TRP A 188 5.56 -18.54 12.29
CA TRP A 188 5.11 -19.41 11.21
C TRP A 188 6.30 -20.04 10.49
N GLY A 189 6.16 -21.29 10.04
CA GLY A 189 7.23 -21.95 9.28
C GLY A 189 8.33 -22.59 10.13
N ALA A 190 8.43 -22.27 11.43
CA ALA A 190 9.49 -22.79 12.29
C ALA A 190 9.48 -24.33 12.35
N ALA A 191 10.67 -24.94 12.30
CA ALA A 191 10.80 -26.39 12.34
C ALA A 191 10.27 -26.97 13.67
N ARG A 192 9.53 -28.07 13.56
CA ARG A 192 8.90 -28.80 14.66
C ARG A 192 9.23 -30.29 14.56
N ASP A 193 9.31 -30.98 15.69
CA ASP A 193 9.67 -32.40 15.78
C ASP A 193 10.96 -32.76 15.02
N GLY A 194 12.03 -31.99 15.20
CA GLY A 194 13.29 -32.23 14.49
C GLY A 194 13.20 -32.02 12.97
N GLY A 195 12.22 -31.24 12.50
CA GLY A 195 12.04 -30.90 11.08
C GLY A 195 10.93 -31.67 10.36
N ALA A 196 10.26 -32.61 11.04
CA ALA A 196 9.18 -33.41 10.45
C ALA A 196 7.87 -32.63 10.22
N ARG A 197 7.67 -31.51 10.94
CA ARG A 197 6.55 -30.59 10.70
C ARG A 197 6.98 -29.14 10.69
N SER A 198 6.19 -28.32 10.01
CA SER A 198 6.26 -26.86 10.07
C SER A 198 5.31 -26.34 11.15
N HIS A 199 5.65 -25.21 11.76
CA HIS A 199 4.79 -24.54 12.73
C HIS A 199 3.66 -23.79 12.03
N GLU A 200 2.42 -24.27 12.23
CA GLU A 200 1.20 -23.72 11.63
C GLU A 200 0.55 -22.60 12.48
N GLY A 201 1.37 -21.69 13.00
CA GLY A 201 0.88 -20.58 13.81
C GLY A 201 2.01 -19.72 14.35
N VAL A 202 1.71 -18.96 15.42
CA VAL A 202 2.68 -18.20 16.19
C VAL A 202 2.54 -18.54 17.68
N ASP A 203 3.67 -18.60 18.39
CA ASP A 203 3.68 -18.81 19.84
C ASP A 203 3.95 -17.48 20.56
N ILE A 204 2.96 -17.04 21.32
CA ILE A 204 2.95 -15.78 22.05
C ILE A 204 3.21 -16.07 23.53
N PHE A 205 4.39 -15.69 24.02
CA PHE A 205 4.83 -15.98 25.38
C PHE A 205 4.27 -14.98 26.39
N ALA A 206 3.72 -15.50 27.49
CA ALA A 206 3.20 -14.70 28.59
C ALA A 206 3.16 -15.54 29.87
N ALA A 207 3.04 -14.90 31.03
CA ALA A 207 2.92 -15.62 32.30
C ALA A 207 1.67 -16.53 32.27
N ARG A 208 1.76 -17.71 32.89
CA ARG A 208 0.58 -18.58 33.09
C ARG A 208 -0.52 -17.77 33.78
N GLY A 209 -1.77 -17.94 33.34
CA GLY A 209 -2.90 -17.18 33.86
C GLY A 209 -3.14 -15.84 33.17
N THR A 210 -2.26 -15.39 32.26
CA THR A 210 -2.51 -14.18 31.46
C THR A 210 -3.76 -14.40 30.58
N PRO A 211 -4.71 -13.45 30.51
CA PRO A 211 -5.90 -13.63 29.68
C PRO A 211 -5.59 -13.76 28.19
N VAL A 212 -6.16 -14.79 27.58
CA VAL A 212 -6.26 -14.99 26.13
C VAL A 212 -7.62 -14.45 25.69
N VAL A 213 -7.61 -13.50 24.75
CA VAL A 213 -8.80 -12.73 24.37
C VAL A 213 -9.15 -12.92 22.90
N ALA A 214 -10.42 -12.74 22.55
CA ALA A 214 -10.87 -12.75 21.17
C ALA A 214 -10.29 -11.55 20.41
N PRO A 215 -9.56 -11.75 19.29
CA PRO A 215 -9.00 -10.65 18.52
C PRO A 215 -10.04 -9.97 17.60
N VAL A 216 -11.16 -10.64 17.35
CA VAL A 216 -12.25 -10.23 16.45
C VAL A 216 -13.58 -10.79 16.97
N ALA A 217 -14.69 -10.15 16.60
CA ALA A 217 -16.03 -10.67 16.88
C ALA A 217 -16.27 -12.01 16.17
N GLY A 218 -16.87 -12.97 16.87
CA GLY A 218 -17.03 -14.30 16.32
C GLY A 218 -17.93 -15.24 17.11
N LEU A 219 -17.96 -16.50 16.67
CA LEU A 219 -18.66 -17.61 17.33
C LEU A 219 -17.66 -18.68 17.77
N VAL A 220 -17.64 -19.01 19.06
CA VAL A 220 -16.87 -20.15 19.57
C VAL A 220 -17.46 -21.43 18.98
N THR A 221 -16.72 -22.08 18.09
CA THR A 221 -17.18 -23.29 17.38
C THR A 221 -16.81 -24.57 18.13
N SER A 222 -15.75 -24.55 18.94
CA SER A 222 -15.35 -25.72 19.72
C SER A 222 -14.46 -25.37 20.92
N VAL A 223 -14.71 -26.03 22.05
CA VAL A 223 -13.90 -26.01 23.26
C VAL A 223 -13.53 -27.46 23.57
N ARG A 224 -12.23 -27.80 23.59
CA ARG A 224 -11.75 -29.19 23.74
C ARG A 224 -10.55 -29.30 24.67
N ASN A 225 -10.34 -30.47 25.26
CA ASN A 225 -9.12 -30.82 25.99
C ASN A 225 -8.57 -32.14 25.45
N SER A 226 -7.85 -32.10 24.33
CA SER A 226 -7.46 -33.29 23.59
C SER A 226 -6.33 -33.01 22.59
N GLY A 227 -5.60 -34.05 22.20
CA GLY A 227 -4.56 -33.95 21.16
C GLY A 227 -3.36 -33.11 21.59
N LEU A 228 -2.56 -32.67 20.60
CA LEU A 228 -1.33 -31.92 20.84
C LEU A 228 -1.59 -30.56 21.50
N GLY A 229 -2.71 -29.91 21.17
CA GLY A 229 -3.07 -28.59 21.72
C GLY A 229 -3.48 -28.58 23.19
N GLY A 230 -3.78 -29.73 23.79
CA GLY A 230 -4.30 -29.79 25.16
C GLY A 230 -5.64 -29.07 25.26
N LYS A 231 -5.76 -28.10 26.18
CA LYS A 231 -6.94 -27.25 26.30
C LYS A 231 -6.92 -26.20 25.19
N GLN A 232 -7.97 -26.18 24.39
CA GLN A 232 -8.07 -25.36 23.18
C GLN A 232 -9.44 -24.75 22.97
N VAL A 233 -9.47 -23.57 22.34
CA VAL A 233 -10.69 -22.89 21.87
C VAL A 233 -10.56 -22.66 20.37
N TRP A 234 -11.65 -22.89 19.64
CA TRP A 234 -11.81 -22.53 18.23
C TRP A 234 -12.84 -21.44 18.08
N LEU A 235 -12.48 -20.34 17.43
CA LEU A 235 -13.35 -19.19 17.16
C LEU A 235 -13.51 -19.00 15.65
N ARG A 236 -14.73 -18.82 15.17
CA ARG A 236 -14.99 -18.47 13.77
C ARG A 236 -15.19 -16.96 13.66
N ASP A 237 -14.32 -16.30 12.90
CA ASP A 237 -14.42 -14.87 12.56
C ASP A 237 -15.71 -14.62 11.76
N ASN A 238 -16.53 -13.67 12.21
CA ASN A 238 -17.80 -13.34 11.55
C ASN A 238 -17.62 -12.67 10.18
N LYS A 239 -16.57 -11.86 9.99
CA LYS A 239 -16.31 -11.09 8.76
C LYS A 239 -15.65 -11.97 7.71
N ARG A 240 -14.58 -12.68 8.12
CA ARG A 240 -13.67 -13.37 7.19
C ARG A 240 -13.95 -14.85 7.06
N ASN A 241 -14.80 -15.38 7.94
CA ASN A 241 -15.10 -16.79 8.01
C ASN A 241 -13.90 -17.70 8.36
N TRP A 242 -12.77 -17.11 8.76
CA TRP A 242 -11.59 -17.83 9.21
C TRP A 242 -11.81 -18.50 10.56
N ARG A 243 -11.12 -19.61 10.78
CA ARG A 243 -11.12 -20.38 12.02
C ARG A 243 -9.85 -20.06 12.78
N LEU A 244 -9.99 -19.48 13.96
CA LEU A 244 -8.92 -19.11 14.86
C LEU A 244 -8.76 -20.20 15.91
N TYR A 245 -7.52 -20.64 16.11
CA TYR A 245 -7.16 -21.72 17.02
C TYR A 245 -6.32 -21.17 18.18
N PHE A 246 -6.77 -21.41 19.40
CA PHE A 246 -6.10 -21.00 20.63
C PHE A 246 -5.78 -22.25 21.43
N ALA A 247 -4.49 -22.58 21.60
CA ALA A 247 -4.06 -23.82 22.24
C ALA A 247 -3.14 -23.61 23.44
N HIS A 248 -2.84 -24.72 24.12
CA HIS A 248 -2.01 -24.80 25.32
C HIS A 248 -2.59 -24.07 26.53
N LEU A 249 -3.89 -23.79 26.53
CA LEU A 249 -4.55 -23.00 27.57
C LEU A 249 -4.44 -23.66 28.95
N ASP A 250 -4.39 -22.85 30.00
CA ASP A 250 -4.49 -23.31 31.40
C ASP A 250 -5.96 -23.56 31.78
N SER A 251 -6.86 -22.67 31.34
CA SER A 251 -8.31 -22.80 31.48
C SER A 251 -9.03 -22.28 30.23
N GLN A 252 -10.25 -22.78 30.02
CA GLN A 252 -11.18 -22.30 29.00
C GLN A 252 -12.34 -21.63 29.73
N LEU A 253 -12.60 -20.37 29.41
CA LEU A 253 -13.59 -19.53 30.11
C LEU A 253 -14.84 -19.27 29.27
N VAL A 254 -14.95 -19.96 28.13
CA VAL A 254 -16.07 -19.87 27.19
C VAL A 254 -16.64 -21.25 26.89
N GLY A 255 -17.89 -21.28 26.42
CA GLY A 255 -18.58 -22.48 25.97
C GLY A 255 -18.71 -22.59 24.45
N ASN A 256 -19.07 -23.79 23.97
CA ASN A 256 -19.45 -23.98 22.57
C ASN A 256 -20.65 -23.10 22.20
N LEU A 257 -20.65 -22.57 20.97
CA LEU A 257 -21.67 -21.69 20.40
C LEU A 257 -21.82 -20.33 21.11
N GLN A 258 -20.90 -19.98 22.00
CA GLN A 258 -20.85 -18.65 22.61
C GLN A 258 -20.41 -17.61 21.58
N ARG A 259 -21.14 -16.49 21.51
CA ARG A 259 -20.70 -15.30 20.77
C ARG A 259 -19.76 -14.48 21.63
N VAL A 260 -18.75 -13.91 21.01
CA VAL A 260 -17.72 -13.09 21.66
C VAL A 260 -17.45 -11.84 20.83
N GLU A 261 -17.12 -10.76 21.50
CA GLU A 261 -16.65 -9.50 20.94
C GLU A 261 -15.13 -9.35 21.11
N PRO A 262 -14.46 -8.47 20.34
CA PRO A 262 -13.04 -8.23 20.51
C PRO A 262 -12.70 -7.83 21.96
N GLY A 263 -11.74 -8.53 22.57
CA GLY A 263 -11.33 -8.32 23.97
C GLY A 263 -11.99 -9.27 24.98
N ASP A 264 -13.05 -9.99 24.63
CA ASP A 264 -13.64 -10.98 25.52
C ASP A 264 -12.65 -12.10 25.84
N THR A 265 -12.56 -12.50 27.11
CA THR A 265 -11.62 -13.54 27.54
C THR A 265 -12.12 -14.92 27.14
N LEU A 266 -11.34 -15.62 26.33
CA LEU A 266 -11.61 -17.00 25.88
C LEU A 266 -11.06 -18.04 26.85
N GLY A 267 -9.95 -17.73 27.50
CA GLY A 267 -9.21 -18.65 28.36
C GLY A 267 -7.99 -17.97 28.96
N LEU A 268 -7.15 -18.75 29.62
CA LEU A 268 -5.92 -18.27 30.23
C LEU A 268 -4.69 -18.96 29.62
N VAL A 269 -3.60 -18.22 29.45
CA VAL A 269 -2.32 -18.76 28.97
C VAL A 269 -1.84 -19.88 29.89
N GLY A 270 -1.39 -20.97 29.30
CA GLY A 270 -0.88 -22.14 30.00
C GLY A 270 0.24 -22.83 29.23
N ASN A 271 0.35 -24.14 29.42
CA ASN A 271 1.23 -24.99 28.64
C ASN A 271 0.66 -26.42 28.52
N THR A 272 -0.66 -26.58 28.44
CA THR A 272 -1.27 -27.92 28.35
C THR A 272 -0.98 -28.61 27.01
N GLY A 273 -1.21 -29.92 26.93
CA GLY A 273 -0.91 -30.70 25.71
C GLY A 273 0.59 -31.01 25.60
N ASN A 274 1.14 -30.95 24.40
CA ASN A 274 2.57 -31.23 24.16
C ASN A 274 3.50 -30.10 24.64
N ALA A 275 2.97 -28.92 24.97
CA ALA A 275 3.72 -27.79 25.54
C ALA A 275 4.07 -27.96 27.04
N ARG A 276 3.68 -29.06 27.70
CA ARG A 276 3.77 -29.21 29.18
C ARG A 276 5.17 -29.01 29.75
N THR A 277 6.22 -29.24 28.96
CA THR A 277 7.62 -29.09 29.36
C THR A 277 8.27 -27.80 28.87
N THR A 278 7.51 -26.88 28.27
CA THR A 278 8.00 -25.58 27.79
C THR A 278 7.44 -24.42 28.62
N ALA A 279 7.99 -23.22 28.44
CA ALA A 279 7.50 -22.01 29.09
C ALA A 279 6.06 -21.69 28.64
N PRO A 280 5.20 -21.14 29.52
CA PRO A 280 3.81 -20.83 29.17
C PRO A 280 3.71 -19.88 27.97
N HIS A 281 2.83 -20.23 27.04
CA HIS A 281 2.56 -19.46 25.82
C HIS A 281 1.18 -19.81 25.27
N LEU A 282 0.64 -18.91 24.45
CA LEU A 282 -0.48 -19.21 23.56
C LEU A 282 0.09 -19.64 22.22
N HIS A 283 -0.28 -20.83 21.75
CA HIS A 283 -0.18 -21.14 20.33
C HIS A 283 -1.44 -20.60 19.63
N PHE A 284 -1.24 -19.70 18.67
CA PHE A 284 -2.30 -19.05 17.90
C PHE A 284 -2.17 -19.37 16.42
N GLY A 285 -3.22 -19.95 15.82
CA GLY A 285 -3.26 -20.30 14.40
C GLY A 285 -4.51 -19.77 13.71
N ILE A 286 -4.44 -19.52 12.41
CA ILE A 286 -5.56 -19.09 11.57
C ILE A 286 -5.72 -20.05 10.40
N TYR A 287 -6.96 -20.46 10.13
CA TYR A 287 -7.28 -21.49 9.15
C TYR A 287 -8.46 -21.08 8.26
N GLU A 288 -8.31 -21.29 6.95
CA GLU A 288 -9.40 -21.21 5.97
C GLU A 288 -9.56 -22.58 5.29
N ASN A 289 -8.88 -22.80 4.16
CA ASN A 289 -8.73 -24.09 3.48
C ASN A 289 -7.48 -24.87 3.92
N GLY A 290 -6.69 -24.24 4.79
CA GLY A 290 -5.45 -24.70 5.39
C GLY A 290 -4.98 -23.64 6.38
N ALA A 291 -3.93 -23.92 7.13
CA ALA A 291 -3.29 -22.92 7.97
C ALA A 291 -2.59 -21.87 7.10
N PHE A 292 -2.54 -20.62 7.55
CA PHE A 292 -1.68 -19.57 6.98
C PHE A 292 -1.11 -18.71 8.10
N ASP A 293 -0.08 -17.91 7.78
CA ASP A 293 0.64 -17.10 8.77
C ASP A 293 -0.33 -16.13 9.48
N PRO A 294 -0.48 -16.26 10.82
CA PRO A 294 -1.29 -15.32 11.60
C PRO A 294 -0.67 -13.93 11.71
N TYR A 295 0.64 -13.79 11.53
CA TYR A 295 1.40 -12.59 11.86
C TYR A 295 0.87 -11.32 11.18
N PRO A 296 0.58 -11.31 9.85
CA PRO A 296 0.02 -10.12 9.18
C PRO A 296 -1.32 -9.66 9.75
N VAL A 297 -2.11 -10.61 10.28
CA VAL A 297 -3.46 -10.35 10.79
C VAL A 297 -3.42 -9.74 12.20
N ILE A 298 -2.51 -10.22 13.05
CA ILE A 298 -2.40 -9.80 14.45
C ILE A 298 -1.33 -8.73 14.68
N ASN A 299 -0.62 -8.30 13.65
CA ASN A 299 0.31 -7.19 13.76
C ASN A 299 -0.49 -5.89 14.01
N THR A 300 -0.56 -5.47 15.27
CA THR A 300 -1.36 -4.32 15.72
C THR A 300 -0.69 -2.97 15.50
N ALA A 301 0.51 -2.94 14.93
CA ALA A 301 1.20 -1.69 14.65
C ALA A 301 0.55 -0.98 13.46
N HIS A 302 -0.29 0.02 13.73
CA HIS A 302 -0.62 1.04 12.73
C HIS A 302 0.64 1.81 12.42
N LYS A 303 1.22 1.56 11.25
CA LYS A 303 2.36 2.35 10.78
C LYS A 303 1.81 3.32 9.74
N LYS A 304 1.80 4.61 10.11
CA LYS A 304 1.39 5.67 9.21
C LYS A 304 2.52 6.03 8.27
N ALA A 305 2.17 6.36 7.04
CA ALA A 305 3.10 7.01 6.13
C ALA A 305 3.37 8.43 6.65
N GLU A 306 4.64 8.80 6.75
CA GLU A 306 5.04 10.16 7.10
C GLU A 306 5.10 11.00 5.82
N PRO A 307 4.28 12.05 5.69
CA PRO A 307 4.30 12.89 4.51
C PRO A 307 5.64 13.62 4.39
N PHE A 308 6.25 13.56 3.21
CA PHE A 308 7.40 14.38 2.87
C PHE A 308 6.97 15.80 2.47
N PRO A 309 7.77 16.86 2.69
CA PRO A 309 7.45 18.22 2.25
C PRO A 309 7.03 18.22 0.79
N ALA A 310 5.98 18.99 0.50
CA ALA A 310 5.26 19.04 -0.77
C ALA A 310 6.06 19.71 -1.92
N GLU A 311 7.38 19.52 -1.96
CA GLU A 311 8.16 19.82 -3.16
C GLU A 311 7.80 18.77 -4.23
N GLU A 312 7.50 19.21 -5.46
CA GLU A 312 7.01 18.35 -6.55
C GLU A 312 7.99 17.17 -6.78
N LEU A 313 7.56 15.94 -6.48
CA LEU A 313 8.31 14.75 -6.88
C LEU A 313 8.14 14.49 -8.40
N PRO A 314 9.17 13.99 -9.10
CA PRO A 314 10.45 13.58 -8.53
C PRO A 314 11.38 14.75 -8.16
N LEU A 315 11.94 14.70 -6.95
CA LEU A 315 12.88 15.72 -6.43
C LEU A 315 14.31 15.29 -6.74
N LEU A 316 15.10 16.16 -7.37
CA LEU A 316 16.52 15.90 -7.56
C LEU A 316 17.30 16.08 -6.24
N MET A 317 18.06 15.06 -5.87
CA MET A 317 19.00 15.07 -4.74
C MET A 317 20.38 14.59 -5.20
N ILE A 318 21.41 14.88 -4.41
CA ILE A 318 22.79 14.48 -4.66
C ILE A 318 23.28 13.64 -3.49
N VAL A 319 24.03 12.56 -3.78
CA VAL A 319 24.71 11.77 -2.75
C VAL A 319 25.83 12.59 -2.08
N ASP A 320 25.81 12.67 -0.76
CA ASP A 320 26.67 13.56 0.07
C ASP A 320 27.73 12.80 0.89
N VAL A 321 28.00 11.56 0.49
CA VAL A 321 28.95 10.66 1.14
C VAL A 321 29.72 9.90 0.07
N ASP A 322 30.94 9.44 0.39
CA ASP A 322 31.79 8.66 -0.53
C ASP A 322 31.02 7.51 -1.21
N GLN A 323 30.20 6.80 -0.43
CA GLN A 323 29.34 5.72 -0.91
C GLN A 323 28.00 5.68 -0.15
N ALA A 324 26.90 5.65 -0.90
CA ALA A 324 25.56 5.41 -0.38
C ALA A 324 25.04 4.04 -0.83
N ASN A 325 24.64 3.21 0.13
CA ASN A 325 24.04 1.91 -0.14
C ASN A 325 22.58 2.07 -0.57
N VAL A 326 22.23 1.46 -1.71
CA VAL A 326 20.86 1.37 -2.22
C VAL A 326 20.31 -0.02 -1.94
N ARG A 327 19.14 -0.08 -1.29
CA ARG A 327 18.55 -1.32 -0.78
C ARG A 327 17.21 -1.65 -1.42
N ALA A 328 16.83 -2.92 -1.37
CA ALA A 328 15.54 -3.39 -1.91
C ALA A 328 14.35 -2.86 -1.10
N GLU A 329 14.52 -2.70 0.21
CA GLU A 329 13.52 -2.20 1.16
C GLU A 329 14.09 -1.09 2.05
N PRO A 330 13.25 -0.22 2.65
CA PRO A 330 13.67 0.90 3.49
C PRO A 330 14.13 0.46 4.90
N GLU A 331 15.08 -0.47 4.96
CA GLU A 331 15.67 -0.96 6.20
C GLU A 331 17.13 -1.38 6.01
N ILE A 332 17.94 -1.22 7.06
CA ILE A 332 19.40 -1.50 7.01
C ILE A 332 19.69 -2.99 6.72
N GLY A 333 18.82 -3.90 7.18
CA GLY A 333 18.98 -5.34 7.01
C GLY A 333 18.60 -5.87 5.63
N SER A 334 17.93 -5.06 4.80
CA SER A 334 17.47 -5.45 3.47
C SER A 334 18.62 -5.68 2.50
N GLU A 335 18.36 -6.48 1.46
CA GLU A 335 19.28 -6.75 0.34
C GLU A 335 19.91 -5.45 -0.19
N LEU A 336 21.23 -5.48 -0.32
CA LEU A 336 21.99 -4.42 -0.97
C LEU A 336 21.89 -4.64 -2.49
N LEU A 337 21.26 -3.71 -3.19
CA LEU A 337 21.11 -3.77 -4.65
C LEU A 337 22.36 -3.26 -5.35
N PHE A 338 22.78 -2.04 -5.00
CA PHE A 338 23.95 -1.37 -5.57
C PHE A 338 24.41 -0.23 -4.66
N GLN A 339 25.52 0.42 -5.03
CA GLN A 339 26.07 1.55 -4.30
C GLN A 339 26.21 2.74 -5.24
N LEU A 340 25.91 3.93 -4.73
CA LEU A 340 26.08 5.20 -5.43
C LEU A 340 27.31 5.91 -4.87
N LYS A 341 28.10 6.54 -5.73
CA LYS A 341 29.25 7.36 -5.32
C LYS A 341 28.79 8.76 -4.91
N GLU A 342 29.65 9.47 -4.18
CA GLU A 342 29.49 10.91 -3.91
C GLU A 342 29.16 11.69 -5.20
N SER A 343 28.37 12.75 -5.06
CA SER A 343 27.97 13.64 -6.16
C SER A 343 27.09 12.99 -7.24
N THR A 344 26.65 11.74 -7.07
CA THR A 344 25.72 11.10 -8.00
C THR A 344 24.32 11.73 -7.90
N PRO A 345 23.76 12.24 -9.02
CA PRO A 345 22.40 12.77 -9.03
C PRO A 345 21.34 11.68 -9.03
N ILE A 346 20.32 11.82 -8.19
CA ILE A 346 19.21 10.86 -8.08
C ILE A 346 17.86 11.55 -7.94
N PHE A 347 16.81 10.91 -8.44
CA PHE A 347 15.45 11.40 -8.34
C PHE A 347 14.71 10.71 -7.21
N ILE A 348 14.25 11.45 -6.21
CA ILE A 348 13.36 10.92 -5.17
C ILE A 348 12.00 10.65 -5.78
N THR A 349 11.44 9.46 -5.62
CA THR A 349 10.14 9.06 -6.17
C THR A 349 9.09 8.79 -5.10
N ALA A 350 9.52 8.43 -3.89
CA ALA A 350 8.66 8.22 -2.72
C ALA A 350 9.50 8.34 -1.43
N SER A 351 8.83 8.38 -0.27
CA SER A 351 9.47 8.56 1.03
C SER A 351 8.80 7.75 2.13
N THR A 352 9.58 7.23 3.07
CA THR A 352 9.07 6.56 4.27
C THR A 352 10.06 6.67 5.42
N LYS A 353 9.62 7.21 6.57
CA LYS A 353 10.48 7.50 7.73
C LYS A 353 11.77 8.23 7.29
N ASP A 354 12.93 7.62 7.56
CA ASP A 354 14.25 8.14 7.20
C ASP A 354 14.78 7.64 5.84
N TRP A 355 13.91 7.12 4.98
CA TRP A 355 14.29 6.55 3.69
C TRP A 355 13.56 7.22 2.54
N TYR A 356 14.28 7.36 1.43
CA TYR A 356 13.69 7.70 0.15
C TYR A 356 13.75 6.51 -0.79
N GLN A 357 12.67 6.30 -1.53
CA GLN A 357 12.76 5.58 -2.79
C GLN A 357 13.36 6.53 -3.82
N ILE A 358 14.35 6.04 -4.55
CA ILE A 358 15.08 6.79 -5.55
C ILE A 358 14.91 6.13 -6.92
N LYS A 359 15.12 6.92 -7.97
CA LYS A 359 15.35 6.47 -9.33
C LYS A 359 16.65 7.10 -9.84
N THR A 360 17.59 6.27 -10.29
CA THR A 360 18.84 6.75 -10.90
C THR A 360 18.56 7.32 -12.29
N THR A 361 19.53 8.02 -12.88
CA THR A 361 19.47 8.49 -14.26
C THR A 361 19.34 7.34 -15.27
N PHE A 362 19.85 6.15 -14.94
CA PHE A 362 19.74 4.92 -15.72
C PHE A 362 18.44 4.14 -15.44
N GLY A 363 17.61 4.63 -14.52
CA GLY A 363 16.29 4.09 -14.23
C GLY A 363 16.26 2.99 -13.17
N GLU A 364 17.38 2.70 -12.51
CA GLU A 364 17.42 1.76 -11.38
C GLU A 364 16.66 2.35 -10.20
N ILE A 365 15.97 1.49 -9.44
CA ILE A 365 15.11 1.89 -8.33
C ILE A 365 15.56 1.15 -7.07
N GLY A 366 15.53 1.86 -5.95
CA GLY A 366 15.77 1.28 -4.63
C GLY A 366 15.64 2.33 -3.54
N TYR A 367 16.00 1.96 -2.31
CA TYR A 367 15.88 2.81 -1.13
C TYR A 367 17.23 3.27 -0.61
N VAL A 368 17.34 4.57 -0.29
CA VAL A 368 18.53 5.20 0.30
C VAL A 368 18.14 5.95 1.57
N TYR A 369 19.00 5.88 2.58
CA TYR A 369 18.80 6.61 3.84
C TYR A 369 18.95 8.12 3.60
N GLN A 370 17.96 8.90 4.02
CA GLN A 370 17.83 10.31 3.65
C GLN A 370 19.03 11.18 4.07
N ALA A 371 19.68 10.84 5.19
CA ALA A 371 20.81 11.59 5.73
C ALA A 371 22.09 11.45 4.89
N LEU A 372 22.10 10.56 3.90
CA LEU A 372 23.21 10.38 2.95
C LEU A 372 23.10 11.31 1.74
N LEU A 373 22.05 12.14 1.69
CA LEU A 373 21.73 12.98 0.55
C LEU A 373 21.68 14.45 0.94
N ARG A 374 22.01 15.31 -0.02
CA ARG A 374 21.82 16.76 0.07
C ARG A 374 21.03 17.28 -1.12
N LYS A 375 20.42 18.45 -0.93
CA LYS A 375 19.84 19.20 -2.05
C LYS A 375 20.98 19.72 -2.96
N PRO A 376 20.77 19.77 -4.27
CA PRO A 376 21.71 20.43 -5.17
C PRO A 376 21.86 21.91 -4.77
N GLU A 377 23.10 22.41 -4.76
CA GLU A 377 23.34 23.83 -4.54
C GLU A 377 22.82 24.64 -5.73
N THR A 378 22.02 25.67 -5.46
CA THR A 378 21.58 26.63 -6.47
C THR A 378 22.54 27.81 -6.49
N GLN A 379 23.44 27.84 -7.49
CA GLN A 379 24.25 29.03 -7.78
C GLN A 379 23.75 29.74 -9.05
N SER A 380 23.84 31.07 -9.07
CA SER A 380 23.65 31.85 -10.30
C SER A 380 24.78 31.54 -11.27
N LEU A 381 24.43 31.14 -12.49
CA LEU A 381 25.38 30.87 -13.55
C LEU A 381 26.11 32.16 -13.97
N PRO A 382 27.46 32.21 -13.97
CA PRO A 382 28.16 33.12 -14.86
C PRO A 382 27.77 32.84 -16.32
N ASP A 383 27.75 33.85 -17.21
CA ASP A 383 27.31 33.72 -18.61
C ASP A 383 28.06 32.64 -19.44
N SER A 384 29.21 32.18 -18.94
CA SER A 384 30.04 31.13 -19.53
C SER A 384 29.73 29.71 -19.05
N SER A 385 28.73 29.53 -18.17
CA SER A 385 28.48 28.25 -17.51
C SER A 385 27.71 27.26 -18.36
N VAL A 386 27.92 25.98 -18.07
CA VAL A 386 27.33 24.84 -18.76
C VAL A 386 26.24 24.22 -17.88
N ALA A 387 25.00 24.23 -18.35
CA ALA A 387 23.92 23.43 -17.74
C ALA A 387 23.97 22.02 -18.32
N VAL A 388 24.21 21.02 -17.46
CA VAL A 388 24.17 19.61 -17.81
C VAL A 388 22.79 19.06 -17.46
N LEU A 389 22.03 18.64 -18.48
CA LEU A 389 20.73 18.00 -18.30
C LEU A 389 20.92 16.48 -18.17
N PRO A 390 20.51 15.85 -17.05
CA PRO A 390 20.68 14.41 -16.84
C PRO A 390 19.79 13.55 -17.77
N SER A 391 18.72 14.12 -18.36
CA SER A 391 18.01 13.51 -19.50
C SER A 391 17.13 14.53 -20.23
N LEU A 392 16.88 14.29 -21.53
CA LEU A 392 15.94 15.09 -22.34
C LEU A 392 14.47 14.94 -21.89
N GLN A 393 14.14 13.97 -21.04
CA GLN A 393 12.77 13.73 -20.58
C GLN A 393 12.39 14.58 -19.35
N ASN A 394 13.36 15.05 -18.58
CA ASN A 394 13.13 15.88 -17.38
C ASN A 394 13.90 17.21 -17.48
N LEU A 395 13.31 18.17 -18.19
CA LEU A 395 13.87 19.50 -18.45
C LEU A 395 13.94 20.44 -17.22
N ASN A 396 13.51 19.99 -16.04
CA ASN A 396 13.38 20.85 -14.86
C ASN A 396 14.65 20.95 -14.00
N TYR A 397 15.68 20.15 -14.29
CA TYR A 397 16.89 20.09 -13.46
C TYR A 397 18.15 20.20 -14.30
N SER A 398 19.01 21.16 -13.96
CA SER A 398 20.36 21.32 -14.52
C SER A 398 21.37 21.06 -13.40
N LEU A 399 22.33 20.17 -13.61
CA LEU A 399 23.47 19.99 -12.70
C LEU A 399 24.60 20.94 -13.11
N LEU A 400 25.27 21.50 -12.10
CA LEU A 400 26.48 22.30 -12.24
C LEU A 400 27.67 21.37 -12.04
N VAL A 401 28.51 21.25 -13.06
CA VAL A 401 29.74 20.46 -12.98
C VAL A 401 30.88 21.26 -13.62
N ASP A 402 32.12 21.13 -13.10
CA ASP A 402 33.27 21.83 -13.66
C ASP A 402 33.54 21.32 -15.09
N GLN A 403 33.72 22.24 -16.03
CA GLN A 403 33.90 21.95 -17.45
C GLN A 403 35.17 21.15 -17.73
N LYS A 404 36.14 21.15 -16.80
CA LYS A 404 37.42 20.43 -16.96
C LYS A 404 37.29 18.91 -16.88
N ASP A 405 36.21 18.41 -16.30
CA ASP A 405 36.01 16.98 -16.04
C ASP A 405 35.33 16.26 -17.23
N PHE A 406 35.03 16.98 -18.31
CA PHE A 406 34.31 16.44 -19.46
C PHE A 406 35.05 16.58 -20.78
N LYS A 407 34.98 15.53 -21.59
CA LYS A 407 35.48 15.50 -22.97
C LYS A 407 34.33 15.75 -23.94
N LYS A 408 34.54 16.58 -24.97
CA LYS A 408 33.55 16.76 -26.03
C LYS A 408 33.49 15.50 -26.92
N VAL A 409 32.29 14.94 -27.06
CA VAL A 409 31.99 13.72 -27.83
C VAL A 409 31.38 14.07 -29.19
N ALA A 410 30.45 15.02 -29.22
CA ALA A 410 29.79 15.47 -30.44
C ALA A 410 29.32 16.91 -30.34
N ASP A 411 28.91 17.48 -31.47
CA ASP A 411 28.48 18.86 -31.59
C ASP A 411 27.17 18.93 -32.37
N LEU A 412 26.10 19.40 -31.73
CA LEU A 412 24.74 19.54 -32.28
C LEU A 412 24.37 21.02 -32.38
N ASP A 413 23.33 21.36 -33.15
CA ASP A 413 22.98 22.77 -33.42
C ASP A 413 22.73 23.59 -32.15
N THR A 414 22.06 23.02 -31.15
CA THR A 414 21.72 23.67 -29.87
C THR A 414 22.53 23.17 -28.68
N TYR A 415 23.25 22.06 -28.83
CA TYR A 415 23.93 21.38 -27.73
C TYR A 415 25.32 20.87 -28.12
N GLU A 416 26.26 20.87 -27.19
CA GLU A 416 27.47 20.05 -27.26
C GLU A 416 27.21 18.76 -26.47
N VAL A 417 27.59 17.61 -27.03
CA VAL A 417 27.56 16.33 -26.31
C VAL A 417 28.92 16.14 -25.66
N ILE A 418 28.95 15.90 -24.35
CA ILE A 418 30.16 15.75 -23.56
C ILE A 418 30.11 14.45 -22.74
N SER A 419 31.26 13.86 -22.39
CA SER A 419 31.36 12.68 -21.52
C SER A 419 32.29 12.87 -20.35
N ASP A 420 31.99 12.24 -19.22
CA ASP A 420 32.91 12.17 -18.07
C ASP A 420 33.95 11.04 -18.24
N GLU A 421 34.76 10.79 -17.20
CA GLU A 421 35.75 9.71 -17.16
C GLU A 421 35.14 8.30 -17.15
N ASP A 422 33.88 8.18 -16.72
CA ASP A 422 33.12 6.92 -16.66
C ASP A 422 32.29 6.69 -17.95
N GLU A 423 32.53 7.47 -19.02
CA GLU A 423 31.84 7.45 -20.32
C GLU A 423 30.33 7.79 -20.27
N ASN A 424 29.86 8.43 -19.21
CA ASN A 424 28.48 8.92 -19.14
C ASN A 424 28.29 10.08 -20.11
N ILE A 425 27.16 10.12 -20.82
CA ILE A 425 26.89 11.13 -21.87
C ILE A 425 25.99 12.24 -21.34
N TYR A 426 26.40 13.48 -21.60
CA TYR A 426 25.75 14.70 -21.14
C TYR A 426 25.54 15.68 -22.29
N PHE A 427 24.51 16.53 -22.16
CA PHE A 427 24.19 17.57 -23.14
C PHE A 427 24.40 18.94 -22.52
N LYS A 428 25.35 19.68 -23.06
CA LYS A 428 25.65 21.08 -22.74
C LYS A 428 24.91 21.98 -23.72
N ARG A 429 24.05 22.88 -23.27
CA ARG A 429 23.44 23.88 -24.16
C ARG A 429 24.51 24.89 -24.63
N LYS A 430 24.50 25.25 -25.92
CA LYS A 430 25.38 26.30 -26.46
C LYS A 430 24.92 27.68 -25.98
N SER A 431 25.87 28.54 -25.59
CA SER A 431 25.55 29.89 -25.12
C SER A 431 25.02 30.75 -26.29
N GLY A 432 23.89 31.44 -26.10
CA GLY A 432 23.27 32.31 -27.12
C GLY A 432 22.13 31.71 -27.95
N THR A 433 21.71 30.47 -27.69
CA THR A 433 20.53 29.80 -28.27
C THR A 433 19.62 29.29 -27.16
#